data_AF-K1SBW9-F1
#
_entry.id   AF-K1SBW9-F1
#
_cell.length_a   1.000
_cell.length_b   1.000
_cell.length_c   1.000
_cell.angle_alpha   90.00
_cell.angle_beta   90.00
_cell.angle_gamma   90.00
#
_symmetry.space_group_name_H-M   'P 1'
#
loop_
_entity.id
_entity.type
_entity.pdbx_description
1 polymer ?
#
loop_
_entity_poly.entity_id
_entity_poly.type
_entity_poly.pdbx_seq_one_letter_code
_entity_poly.pdbx_strand_id
1 'polypeptide(L)'
;TRIEKFLNSKGRRIIGWDEILEGDVAPNATVMSWRGSAGGIKAAQLGHDVIMTPNDYCYFDYYQSEDTRHEPFAIGGFVPLEKVYSLNPTASLTEEQAKHILGAQANLWTEYIPTSEQVEYMVLPRMAALAEVQWTQQERKIIQTSLPDWPDSSASTGETGSTTGNPSDSRQTPQRPRRSNQNWK
;
A
#
# COMPACT_ATOMS: atom_id res chain seq x y z
N THR A 1 13.03 17.82 -22.48
CA THR A 1 14.15 17.58 -21.51
C THR A 1 14.84 18.86 -20.98
N ARG A 2 14.11 19.88 -20.46
CA ARG A 2 14.78 21.03 -19.80
C ARG A 2 15.17 20.74 -18.34
N ILE A 3 14.20 20.24 -17.57
CA ILE A 3 14.38 19.97 -16.13
C ILE A 3 15.35 18.82 -15.88
N GLU A 4 15.31 17.79 -16.73
CA GLU A 4 16.20 16.63 -16.64
C GLU A 4 17.66 17.02 -16.88
N LYS A 5 17.98 17.76 -17.96
CA LYS A 5 19.33 18.29 -18.18
C LYS A 5 19.84 19.12 -17.00
N PHE A 6 18.99 19.95 -16.41
CA PHE A 6 19.34 20.71 -15.21
C PHE A 6 19.66 19.81 -14.02
N LEU A 7 18.81 18.81 -13.73
CA LEU A 7 19.04 17.87 -12.62
C LEU A 7 20.29 17.00 -12.83
N ASN A 8 20.53 16.53 -14.06
CA ASN A 8 21.75 15.79 -14.42
C ASN A 8 23.00 16.64 -14.19
N SER A 9 22.97 17.94 -14.50
CA SER A 9 24.09 18.88 -14.21
C SER A 9 24.41 19.02 -12.71
N LYS A 10 23.49 18.57 -11.85
CA LYS A 10 23.64 18.53 -10.38
C LYS A 10 23.87 17.12 -9.84
N GLY A 11 24.13 16.14 -10.71
CA GLY A 11 24.34 14.73 -10.34
C GLY A 11 23.07 14.05 -9.82
N ARG A 12 21.89 14.52 -10.23
CA ARG A 12 20.58 13.94 -9.85
C ARG A 12 19.93 13.28 -11.06
N ARG A 13 19.26 12.15 -10.84
CA ARG A 13 18.44 11.46 -11.85
C ARG A 13 16.96 11.77 -11.63
N ILE A 14 16.18 11.79 -12.69
CA ILE A 14 14.74 12.02 -12.60
C ILE A 14 13.98 10.71 -12.41
N ILE A 15 12.93 10.76 -11.60
CA ILE A 15 11.85 9.77 -11.57
C ILE A 15 10.59 10.52 -11.99
N GLY A 16 9.79 9.92 -12.86
CA GLY A 16 8.49 10.47 -13.25
C GLY A 16 7.45 9.38 -13.45
N TRP A 17 6.18 9.76 -13.29
CA TRP A 17 5.05 8.88 -13.57
C TRP A 17 5.04 8.43 -15.04
N ASP A 18 4.39 7.30 -15.33
CA ASP A 18 4.42 6.66 -16.65
C ASP A 18 3.96 7.54 -17.83
N GLU A 19 3.23 8.63 -17.58
CA GLU A 19 2.89 9.65 -18.58
C GLU A 19 4.13 10.25 -19.26
N ILE A 20 5.30 10.24 -18.63
CA ILE A 20 6.51 10.77 -19.28
C ILE A 20 6.86 9.99 -20.55
N LEU A 21 6.37 8.75 -20.70
CA LEU A 21 6.49 7.91 -21.90
C LEU A 21 5.73 8.45 -23.12
N GLU A 22 4.78 9.37 -22.93
CA GLU A 22 3.99 9.97 -24.01
C GLU A 22 4.74 11.10 -24.74
N GLY A 23 5.86 11.57 -24.19
CA GLY A 23 6.73 12.59 -24.79
C GLY A 23 8.17 12.12 -25.02
N ASP A 24 9.08 13.08 -25.22
CA ASP A 24 10.52 12.81 -25.26
C ASP A 24 11.05 12.44 -23.87
N VAL A 25 11.03 11.15 -23.57
CA VAL A 25 11.63 10.58 -22.36
C VAL A 25 13.13 10.78 -22.41
N ALA A 26 13.69 11.29 -21.32
CA ALA A 26 15.13 11.35 -21.20
C ALA A 26 15.74 9.95 -21.11
N PRO A 27 16.86 9.66 -21.79
CA PRO A 27 17.47 8.32 -21.81
C PRO A 27 17.74 7.74 -20.40
N ASN A 28 18.02 8.60 -19.43
CA ASN A 28 18.39 8.21 -18.06
C ASN A 28 17.22 8.38 -17.05
N ALA A 29 15.99 8.55 -17.54
CA ALA A 29 14.83 8.65 -16.67
C ALA A 29 14.45 7.29 -16.09
N THR A 30 14.09 7.28 -14.81
CA THR A 30 13.39 6.17 -14.17
C THR A 30 11.88 6.42 -14.25
N VAL A 31 11.12 5.39 -14.60
CA VAL A 31 9.67 5.48 -14.78
C VAL A 31 8.95 4.86 -13.58
N MET A 32 7.94 5.55 -13.04
CA MET A 32 7.07 5.04 -11.97
C MET A 32 5.71 4.67 -12.57
N SER A 33 5.41 3.37 -12.69
CA SER A 33 4.19 2.87 -13.34
C SER A 33 3.03 2.84 -12.37
N TRP A 34 1.97 3.61 -12.63
CA TRP A 34 0.82 3.69 -11.71
C TRP A 34 -0.51 3.32 -12.35
N ARG A 35 -0.67 3.52 -13.67
CA ARG A 35 -1.86 3.11 -14.43
C ARG A 35 -1.78 1.63 -14.79
N GLY A 36 -1.84 0.78 -13.77
CA GLY A 36 -1.47 -0.63 -13.86
C GLY A 36 0.01 -0.83 -14.18
N SER A 37 0.37 -2.02 -14.67
CA SER A 37 1.76 -2.42 -14.94
C SER A 37 2.22 -2.15 -16.39
N ALA A 38 1.30 -1.78 -17.29
CA ALA A 38 1.60 -1.67 -18.72
C ALA A 38 2.66 -0.59 -19.04
N GLY A 39 2.61 0.56 -18.37
CA GLY A 39 3.60 1.62 -18.52
C GLY A 39 5.00 1.16 -18.12
N GLY A 40 5.11 0.49 -16.97
CA GLY A 40 6.36 -0.09 -16.47
C GLY A 40 6.92 -1.18 -17.38
N ILE A 41 6.06 -2.07 -17.89
CA ILE A 41 6.50 -3.09 -18.86
C ILE A 41 7.09 -2.45 -20.11
N LYS A 42 6.40 -1.45 -20.67
CA LYS A 42 6.87 -0.70 -21.83
C LYS A 42 8.18 0.04 -21.54
N ALA A 43 8.31 0.67 -20.38
CA ALA A 43 9.52 1.37 -19.97
C ALA A 43 10.74 0.42 -19.86
N ALA A 44 10.56 -0.74 -19.23
CA ALA A 44 11.61 -1.76 -19.11
C ALA A 44 12.03 -2.32 -20.48
N GLN A 45 11.08 -2.53 -21.40
CA GLN A 45 11.37 -2.95 -22.78
C GLN A 45 12.18 -1.91 -23.57
N LEU A 46 12.04 -0.63 -23.23
CA LEU A 46 12.81 0.47 -23.80
C LEU A 46 14.15 0.72 -23.07
N GLY A 47 14.46 -0.07 -22.03
CA GLY A 47 15.72 0.02 -21.28
C GLY A 47 15.73 1.07 -20.16
N HIS A 48 14.57 1.62 -19.79
CA HIS A 48 14.44 2.50 -18.64
C HIS A 48 14.31 1.72 -17.35
N ASP A 49 14.95 2.20 -16.29
CA ASP A 49 14.70 1.70 -14.93
C ASP A 49 13.25 2.00 -14.51
N VAL A 50 12.65 1.11 -13.73
CA VAL A 50 11.22 1.19 -13.36
C VAL A 50 11.01 0.98 -11.87
N ILE A 51 10.10 1.76 -11.30
CA ILE A 51 9.49 1.51 -9.99
C ILE A 51 8.02 1.14 -10.23
N MET A 52 7.61 -0.05 -9.83
CA MET A 52 6.24 -0.53 -10.00
C MET A 52 5.33 -0.02 -8.88
N THR A 53 4.34 0.81 -9.21
CA THR A 53 3.31 1.31 -8.28
C THR A 53 1.88 1.12 -8.81
N PRO A 54 1.54 -0.03 -9.44
CA PRO A 54 0.28 -0.19 -10.14
C PRO A 54 -0.90 0.02 -9.18
N ASN A 55 -1.83 0.91 -9.53
CA ASN A 55 -2.99 1.25 -8.71
C ASN A 55 -3.83 0.05 -8.27
N ASP A 56 -3.89 -1.00 -9.10
CA ASP A 56 -4.63 -2.22 -8.77
C ASP A 56 -4.02 -3.03 -7.61
N TYR A 57 -2.79 -2.72 -7.17
CA TYR A 57 -2.07 -3.44 -6.10
C TYR A 57 -1.50 -2.51 -5.03
N CYS A 58 -1.08 -1.31 -5.41
CA CYS A 58 -0.19 -0.46 -4.62
C CYS A 58 -0.83 0.85 -4.17
N TYR A 59 -2.13 1.06 -4.38
CA TYR A 59 -2.83 2.27 -3.91
C TYR A 59 -3.53 1.96 -2.59
N PHE A 60 -2.90 2.37 -1.50
CA PHE A 60 -3.38 2.08 -0.14
C PHE A 60 -4.43 3.07 0.33
N ASP A 61 -4.71 4.11 -0.44
CA ASP A 61 -5.86 5.00 -0.29
C ASP A 61 -7.18 4.37 -0.77
N TYR A 62 -7.14 3.19 -1.41
CA TYR A 62 -8.34 2.44 -1.81
C TYR A 62 -8.87 1.56 -0.67
N TYR A 63 -10.17 1.24 -0.71
CA TYR A 63 -10.80 0.34 0.25
C TYR A 63 -10.10 -1.02 0.32
N GLN A 64 -10.08 -1.60 1.52
CA GLN A 64 -9.51 -2.92 1.79
C GLN A 64 -10.55 -4.00 2.12
N SER A 65 -11.83 -3.62 2.18
CA SER A 65 -12.99 -4.51 2.35
C SER A 65 -14.08 -4.19 1.33
N GLU A 66 -14.87 -5.19 0.93
CA GLU A 66 -16.05 -5.00 0.08
C GLU A 66 -17.20 -4.29 0.83
N ASP A 67 -17.27 -4.45 2.16
CA ASP A 67 -18.30 -3.80 2.99
C ASP A 67 -17.91 -2.36 3.34
N THR A 68 -17.81 -1.53 2.31
CA THR A 68 -17.41 -0.11 2.39
C THR A 68 -18.27 0.74 3.32
N ARG A 69 -19.46 0.28 3.72
CA ARG A 69 -20.35 0.98 4.67
C ARG A 69 -19.79 1.01 6.10
N HIS A 70 -18.93 0.06 6.44
CA HIS A 70 -18.28 -0.03 7.76
C HIS A 70 -16.80 0.35 7.72
N GLU A 71 -16.28 0.75 6.55
CA GLU A 71 -14.93 1.26 6.38
C GLU A 71 -14.89 2.78 6.62
N PRO A 72 -13.75 3.34 7.06
CA PRO A 72 -13.50 4.78 6.94
C PRO A 72 -13.67 5.25 5.49
N PHE A 73 -14.20 6.46 5.32
CA PHE A 73 -14.43 7.00 3.99
C PHE A 73 -13.13 7.10 3.18
N ALA A 74 -13.13 6.57 1.97
CA ALA A 74 -11.99 6.53 1.06
C ALA A 74 -12.42 6.84 -0.38
N ILE A 75 -11.44 7.08 -1.26
CA ILE A 75 -11.68 7.54 -2.63
C ILE A 75 -12.49 6.55 -3.49
N GLY A 76 -12.46 5.26 -3.16
CA GLY A 76 -13.04 4.18 -3.96
C GLY A 76 -12.10 2.99 -4.06
N GLY A 77 -12.22 2.23 -5.15
CA GLY A 77 -11.35 1.09 -5.45
C GLY A 77 -11.52 -0.08 -4.48
N PHE A 78 -10.78 -1.16 -4.74
CA PHE A 78 -10.71 -2.32 -3.85
C PHE A 78 -9.36 -3.02 -4.01
N VAL A 79 -8.53 -2.91 -2.98
CA VAL A 79 -7.18 -3.48 -2.89
C VAL A 79 -7.04 -4.17 -1.52
N PRO A 80 -7.58 -5.39 -1.38
CA PRO A 80 -7.43 -6.18 -0.16
C PRO A 80 -6.01 -6.71 -0.01
N LEU A 81 -5.67 -7.20 1.18
CA LEU A 81 -4.34 -7.68 1.54
C LEU A 81 -3.80 -8.76 0.57
N GLU A 82 -4.65 -9.71 0.19
CA GLU A 82 -4.31 -10.82 -0.71
C GLU A 82 -3.95 -10.29 -2.10
N LYS A 83 -4.62 -9.23 -2.55
CA LYS A 83 -4.33 -8.59 -3.83
C LYS A 83 -2.94 -7.98 -3.81
N VAL A 84 -2.61 -7.19 -2.78
CA VAL A 84 -1.25 -6.63 -2.58
C VAL A 84 -0.19 -7.73 -2.60
N TYR A 85 -0.40 -8.79 -1.81
CA TYR A 85 0.54 -9.90 -1.70
C TYR A 85 0.74 -10.66 -3.02
N SER A 86 -0.29 -10.74 -3.86
CA SER A 86 -0.23 -11.39 -5.16
C SER A 86 0.58 -10.65 -6.23
N LEU A 87 1.01 -9.41 -5.95
CA LEU A 87 1.82 -8.63 -6.89
C LEU A 87 3.11 -9.40 -7.25
N ASN A 88 3.35 -9.53 -8.55
CA ASN A 88 4.63 -9.92 -9.13
C ASN A 88 5.15 -8.76 -10.00
N PRO A 89 6.14 -7.97 -9.52
CA PRO A 89 6.62 -6.78 -10.22
C PRO A 89 7.30 -7.05 -11.58
N THR A 90 7.71 -8.29 -11.84
CA THR A 90 8.43 -8.68 -13.06
C THR A 90 7.59 -9.55 -14.00
N ALA A 91 6.28 -9.69 -13.72
CA ALA A 91 5.38 -10.45 -14.57
C ALA A 91 5.40 -9.92 -16.01
N SER A 92 5.39 -10.85 -16.98
CA SER A 92 5.40 -10.55 -18.43
C SER A 92 6.67 -9.88 -18.97
N LEU A 93 7.77 -9.90 -18.21
CA LEU A 93 9.10 -9.46 -18.66
C LEU A 93 10.03 -10.65 -18.88
N THR A 94 10.99 -10.49 -19.80
CA THR A 94 12.12 -11.41 -19.90
C THR A 94 13.09 -11.20 -18.74
N GLU A 95 14.00 -12.15 -18.50
CA GLU A 95 15.04 -12.00 -17.46
C GLU A 95 15.89 -10.73 -17.64
N GLU A 96 16.24 -10.38 -18.88
CA GLU A 96 17.00 -9.16 -19.16
C GLU A 96 16.19 -7.89 -18.88
N GLN A 97 14.90 -7.87 -19.25
CA GLN A 97 14.03 -6.72 -18.98
C GLN A 97 13.72 -6.58 -17.48
N ALA A 98 13.59 -7.71 -16.77
CA ALA A 98 13.33 -7.73 -15.34
C ALA A 98 14.45 -7.05 -14.52
N LYS A 99 15.69 -7.00 -15.04
CA LYS A 99 16.81 -6.28 -14.40
C LYS A 99 16.60 -4.77 -14.30
N HIS A 100 15.72 -4.20 -15.14
CA HIS A 100 15.35 -2.79 -15.06
C HIS A 100 14.30 -2.49 -13.98
N ILE A 101 13.68 -3.50 -13.38
CA ILE A 101 12.74 -3.29 -12.28
C ILE A 101 13.52 -3.08 -11.00
N LEU A 102 13.58 -1.83 -10.52
CA LEU A 102 14.26 -1.46 -9.27
C LEU A 102 13.50 -1.96 -8.03
N GLY A 103 12.19 -2.13 -8.15
CA GLY A 103 11.33 -2.61 -7.08
C GLY A 103 9.87 -2.16 -7.26
N ALA A 104 9.08 -2.38 -6.22
CA ALA A 104 7.73 -1.87 -6.10
C ALA A 104 7.64 -0.76 -5.05
N GLN A 105 6.57 0.03 -5.04
CA GLN A 105 6.25 0.99 -3.98
C GLN A 105 4.72 1.09 -3.83
N ALA A 106 4.23 1.29 -2.60
CA ALA A 106 2.85 1.67 -2.33
C ALA A 106 2.73 3.19 -2.25
N ASN A 107 1.63 3.72 -2.77
CA ASN A 107 1.25 5.11 -2.67
C ASN A 107 0.09 5.25 -1.67
N LEU A 108 0.12 6.33 -0.90
CA LEU A 108 -0.98 6.73 -0.03
C LEU A 108 -1.34 8.18 -0.34
N TRP A 109 -2.39 8.36 -1.12
CA TRP A 109 -3.00 9.67 -1.36
C TRP A 109 -3.94 10.02 -0.19
N THR A 110 -3.99 11.30 0.20
CA THR A 110 -4.54 11.70 1.51
C THR A 110 -5.79 12.60 1.41
N GLU A 111 -6.42 12.67 0.25
CA GLU A 111 -7.63 13.47 -0.02
C GLU A 111 -8.76 13.18 0.99
N TYR A 112 -8.89 11.92 1.41
CA TYR A 112 -9.92 11.45 2.35
C TYR A 112 -9.36 10.86 3.64
N ILE A 113 -8.09 11.13 3.94
CA ILE A 113 -7.36 10.55 5.09
C ILE A 113 -6.83 11.69 5.96
N PRO A 114 -7.68 12.36 6.76
CA PRO A 114 -7.31 13.56 7.51
C PRO A 114 -6.53 13.29 8.80
N THR A 115 -6.44 12.04 9.26
CA THR A 115 -5.87 11.68 10.56
C THR A 115 -4.77 10.64 10.44
N SER A 116 -3.82 10.67 11.36
CA SER A 116 -2.73 9.69 11.43
C SER A 116 -3.24 8.28 11.73
N GLU A 117 -4.29 8.16 12.54
CA GLU A 117 -4.95 6.89 12.85
C GLU A 117 -5.55 6.25 11.58
N GLN A 118 -6.15 7.05 10.71
CA GLN A 118 -6.64 6.56 9.43
C GLN A 118 -5.49 6.23 8.47
N VAL A 119 -4.38 6.99 8.48
CA VAL A 119 -3.16 6.62 7.72
C VAL A 119 -2.69 5.22 8.13
N GLU A 120 -2.56 4.96 9.42
CA GLU A 120 -2.14 3.65 9.96
C GLU A 120 -3.12 2.55 9.55
N TYR A 121 -4.43 2.79 9.68
CA TYR A 121 -5.47 1.85 9.25
C TYR A 121 -5.41 1.52 7.75
N MET A 122 -5.09 2.50 6.91
CA MET A 122 -5.03 2.32 5.46
C MET A 122 -3.74 1.60 5.03
N VAL A 123 -2.61 1.81 5.71
CA VAL A 123 -1.34 1.20 5.31
C VAL A 123 -1.06 -0.15 5.96
N LEU A 124 -1.54 -0.40 7.18
CA LEU A 124 -1.35 -1.67 7.88
C LEU A 124 -2.61 -2.56 7.76
N PRO A 125 -2.48 -3.87 7.50
CA PRO A 125 -1.25 -4.66 7.35
C PRO A 125 -0.70 -4.73 5.92
N ARG A 126 -1.29 -4.02 4.94
CA ARG A 126 -0.92 -4.08 3.51
C ARG A 126 0.56 -3.75 3.24
N MET A 127 1.16 -2.88 4.05
CA MET A 127 2.59 -2.57 3.99
C MET A 127 3.47 -3.80 4.26
N ALA A 128 3.08 -4.68 5.19
CA ALA A 128 3.83 -5.91 5.45
C ALA A 128 3.75 -6.88 4.26
N ALA A 129 2.59 -7.00 3.62
CA ALA A 129 2.44 -7.79 2.40
C ALA A 129 3.30 -7.26 1.25
N LEU A 130 3.37 -5.94 1.06
CA LEU A 130 4.23 -5.35 0.04
C LEU A 130 5.72 -5.51 0.39
N ALA A 131 6.10 -5.40 1.66
CA ALA A 131 7.48 -5.66 2.09
C ALA A 131 7.92 -7.09 1.75
N GLU A 132 7.04 -8.08 1.94
CA GLU A 132 7.30 -9.46 1.54
C GLU A 132 7.43 -9.60 0.00
N VAL A 133 6.60 -8.88 -0.78
CA VAL A 133 6.73 -8.80 -2.25
C VAL A 133 8.09 -8.22 -2.67
N GLN A 134 8.61 -7.23 -1.94
CA GLN A 134 9.87 -6.56 -2.27
C GLN A 134 11.11 -7.35 -1.84
N TRP A 135 11.02 -8.11 -0.74
CA TRP A 135 12.19 -8.72 -0.10
C TRP A 135 12.35 -10.21 -0.40
N THR A 136 11.24 -10.95 -0.45
CA THR A 136 11.27 -12.41 -0.61
C THR A 136 11.32 -12.78 -2.10
N GLN A 137 12.23 -13.69 -2.44
CA GLN A 137 12.32 -14.24 -3.80
C GLN A 137 10.98 -14.86 -4.20
N GLN A 138 10.57 -14.65 -5.44
CA GLN A 138 9.24 -15.02 -5.92
C GLN A 138 8.93 -16.51 -5.71
N GLU A 139 9.93 -17.38 -5.84
CA GLU A 139 9.80 -18.84 -5.67
C GLU A 139 9.60 -19.26 -4.20
N ARG A 140 9.92 -18.36 -3.26
CA ARG A 140 9.75 -18.57 -1.82
C ARG A 140 8.48 -17.94 -1.25
N LYS A 141 7.76 -17.14 -2.04
CA LYS A 141 6.48 -16.58 -1.62
C LYS A 141 5.46 -17.71 -1.53
N ILE A 142 5.02 -18.02 -0.32
CA ILE A 142 3.93 -18.98 -0.12
C ILE A 142 2.64 -18.24 -0.45
N ILE A 143 2.06 -18.50 -1.63
CA ILE A 143 0.69 -18.09 -1.96
C ILE A 143 -0.24 -19.09 -1.29
N GLN A 144 -0.33 -19.03 0.04
CA GLN A 144 -1.25 -19.87 0.76
C GLN A 144 -2.62 -19.18 0.72
N THR A 145 -3.65 -19.89 0.28
CA THR A 145 -5.07 -19.47 0.27
C THR A 145 -5.63 -19.15 1.66
N SER A 146 -4.79 -19.21 2.68
CA SER A 146 -4.99 -18.77 4.05
C SER A 146 -3.71 -18.04 4.47
N LEU A 147 -3.84 -16.79 4.90
CA LEU A 147 -2.71 -16.00 5.44
C LEU A 147 -1.94 -16.83 6.49
N PRO A 148 -0.60 -16.69 6.60
CA PRO A 148 0.10 -17.21 7.77
C PRO A 148 -0.55 -16.62 9.03
N ASP A 149 -0.57 -17.38 10.13
CA ASP A 149 -1.06 -16.92 11.44
C ASP A 149 -0.22 -15.72 11.89
N TRP A 150 -0.58 -14.53 11.39
CA TRP A 150 -0.01 -13.28 11.83
C TRP A 150 -0.51 -13.08 13.26
N PRO A 151 0.38 -12.94 14.25
CA PRO A 151 -0.06 -12.65 15.61
C PRO A 151 -0.94 -11.41 15.54
N ASP A 152 -2.12 -11.49 16.15
CA ASP A 152 -3.04 -10.37 16.27
C ASP A 152 -2.26 -9.10 16.58
N SER A 153 -2.44 -8.05 15.76
CA SER A 153 -1.75 -6.77 15.93
C SER A 153 -1.97 -6.14 17.32
N SER A 154 -2.93 -6.65 18.10
CA SER A 154 -3.10 -6.35 19.51
C SER A 154 -1.95 -6.83 20.41
N ALA A 155 -1.07 -7.72 19.94
CA ALA A 155 0.02 -8.30 20.73
C ALA A 155 1.31 -7.45 20.73
N SER A 156 1.46 -6.51 19.81
CA SER A 156 2.65 -5.63 19.73
C SER A 156 2.42 -4.20 20.19
N THR A 157 1.19 -3.80 20.56
CA THR A 157 0.89 -2.52 21.20
C THR A 157 1.17 -2.56 22.71
N GLY A 158 2.39 -2.95 23.06
CA GLY A 158 2.99 -2.57 24.33
C GLY A 158 3.48 -1.12 24.22
N GLU A 159 2.82 -0.21 24.92
CA GLU A 159 3.25 1.19 25.16
C GLU A 159 3.27 2.14 23.94
N THR A 160 2.16 2.28 23.23
CA THR A 160 1.67 3.62 22.82
C THR A 160 0.15 3.53 22.69
N GLY A 161 -0.57 4.44 23.34
CA GLY A 161 -2.03 4.38 23.41
C GLY A 161 -2.68 4.63 22.05
N SER A 162 -2.95 3.57 21.30
CA SER A 162 -3.88 3.57 20.17
C SER A 162 -4.97 2.53 20.43
N THR A 163 -6.23 2.97 20.37
CA THR A 163 -7.39 2.12 20.70
C THR A 163 -7.97 1.60 19.38
N THR A 164 -7.70 0.36 19.02
CA THR A 164 -8.41 -0.33 17.94
C THR A 164 -9.58 -1.12 18.54
N GLY A 165 -10.80 -0.76 18.13
CA GLY A 165 -12.04 -1.41 18.54
C GLY A 165 -12.39 -2.57 17.61
N ASN A 166 -12.80 -3.70 18.17
CA ASN A 166 -13.29 -4.86 17.44
C ASN A 166 -14.84 -4.90 17.53
N PRO A 167 -15.60 -4.86 16.41
CA PRO A 167 -17.07 -4.85 16.44
C PRO A 167 -17.62 -6.28 16.27
N SER A 168 -17.48 -7.12 17.30
CA SER A 168 -18.26 -8.37 17.38
C SER A 168 -18.20 -8.97 18.78
N ASP A 169 -18.80 -8.28 19.75
CA ASP A 169 -19.07 -8.91 21.04
C ASP A 169 -20.38 -8.44 21.66
N SER A 170 -21.45 -9.15 21.30
CA SER A 170 -22.70 -9.12 22.03
C SER A 170 -22.54 -9.87 23.36
N ARG A 171 -21.88 -9.24 24.34
CA ARG A 171 -21.88 -9.68 25.73
C ARG A 171 -22.79 -8.79 26.57
N GLN A 172 -23.83 -9.43 27.10
CA GLN A 172 -24.81 -8.87 28.03
C GLN A 172 -24.11 -8.10 29.15
N THR A 173 -24.49 -6.84 29.35
CA THR A 173 -24.06 -6.03 30.47
C THR A 173 -24.72 -6.56 31.76
N PRO A 174 -23.97 -6.88 32.83
CA PRO A 174 -24.59 -7.18 34.12
C PRO A 174 -25.16 -5.89 34.70
N GLN A 175 -26.45 -5.89 35.03
CA GLN A 175 -27.10 -4.79 35.74
C GLN A 175 -26.41 -4.55 37.09
N ARG A 176 -25.90 -3.32 37.31
CA ARG A 176 -25.47 -2.86 38.64
C ARG A 176 -26.69 -2.59 39.52
N PRO A 177 -26.70 -2.99 40.80
CA PRO A 177 -27.80 -2.65 41.69
C PRO A 177 -27.81 -1.15 41.99
N ARG A 178 -29.00 -0.54 41.89
CA ARG A 178 -29.28 0.85 42.27
C ARG A 178 -28.94 1.06 43.75
N ARG A 179 -27.99 1.95 44.05
CA ARG A 179 -27.88 2.54 45.38
C ARG A 179 -28.81 3.74 45.45
N SER A 180 -29.76 3.68 46.38
CA SER A 180 -30.73 4.72 46.71
C SER A 180 -30.04 5.95 47.30
N ASN A 181 -30.50 7.12 46.87
CA ASN A 181 -30.21 8.42 47.47
C ASN A 181 -30.55 8.45 48.96
N GLN A 182 -29.67 9.01 49.78
CA GLN A 182 -30.08 9.69 51.01
C GLN A 182 -29.19 10.92 51.28
N ASN A 183 -29.80 12.06 50.96
CA ASN A 183 -29.87 13.33 51.67
C ASN A 183 -28.63 14.15 52.05
N TRP A 184 -28.72 15.38 51.55
CA TRP A 184 -28.06 16.64 51.89
C TRP A 184 -28.18 17.01 53.38
N LYS A 185 -27.04 17.35 54.01
CA LYS A 185 -26.76 18.58 54.79
C LYS A 185 -25.29 18.64 55.15
#